data_AF-A0A9D6WJN8-F1
#
_entry.id   AF-A0A9D6WJN8-F1
#
_cell.length_a   1.000
_cell.length_b   1.000
_cell.length_c   1.000
_cell.angle_alpha   90.00
_cell.angle_beta   90.00
_cell.angle_gamma   90.00
#
_symmetry.space_group_name_H-M   'P 1'
#
loop_
_entity.id
_entity.type
_entity.pdbx_description
1 polymer ?
#
loop_
_entity_poly.entity_id
_entity_poly.type
_entity_poly.pdbx_seq_one_letter_code
_entity_poly.pdbx_strand_id
1 'polypeptide(L)' 'MSPIDVSVAVHLAVKACVLVGLGLYSVFAFIMIRQEQLMAAVLEEGFEPILRLLTVLHFAASIGLLILAILIL' A
#
# COMPACT_ATOMS: atom_id res chain seq x y z
N MET A 1 2.97 -5.33 35.46
CA MET A 1 3.08 -4.23 34.49
C MET A 1 2.18 -3.11 34.97
N SER A 2 2.69 -1.88 34.97
CA SER A 2 1.85 -0.71 35.22
C SER A 2 0.90 -0.49 34.04
N PRO A 3 -0.24 0.22 34.23
CA PRO A 3 -1.12 0.60 33.13
C PRO A 3 -0.40 1.37 32.00
N ILE A 4 0.66 2.11 32.35
CA ILE A 4 1.50 2.85 31.40
C ILE A 4 2.29 1.88 30.51
N ASP A 5 2.85 0.81 31.07
CA ASP A 5 3.62 -0.20 30.31
C ASP A 5 2.74 -0.91 29.26
N VAL A 6 1.49 -1.20 29.62
CA VAL A 6 0.52 -1.81 28.70
C VAL A 6 0.16 -0.85 27.57
N SER A 7 -0.07 0.43 27.87
CA SER A 7 -0.37 1.45 26.86
C SER A 7 0.77 1.61 25.84
N VAL A 8 2.02 1.65 26.31
CA VAL A 8 3.21 1.74 25.43
C VAL A 8 3.33 0.51 24.54
N ALA A 9 3.16 -0.69 25.11
CA ALA A 9 3.23 -1.94 24.35
C ALA A 9 2.16 -2.02 23.25
N VAL A 10 0.91 -1.63 23.56
CA VAL A 10 -0.18 -1.59 22.60
C VAL A 10 0.12 -0.60 21.47
N HIS A 11 0.63 0.59 21.81
CA HIS A 11 0.97 1.60 20.81
C HIS A 11 2.06 1.08 19.85
N LEU A 12 3.13 0.48 20.38
CA LEU A 12 4.18 -0.13 19.56
C LEU A 12 3.65 -1.25 18.65
N ALA A 13 2.79 -2.12 19.18
CA ALA A 13 2.17 -3.18 18.40
C ALA A 13 1.33 -2.63 17.24
N VAL A 14 0.53 -1.59 17.49
CA VAL A 14 -0.28 -0.94 16.44
C VAL A 14 0.61 -0.33 15.35
N LYS A 15 1.67 0.39 15.71
CA LYS A 15 2.62 0.95 14.72
C LYS A 15 3.23 -0.14 13.86
N ALA A 16 3.70 -1.24 14.48
CA ALA A 16 4.26 -2.37 13.76
C ALA A 16 3.25 -3.01 12.80
N CYS A 17 2.01 -3.24 13.25
CA CYS A 17 0.94 -3.77 12.40
C CYS A 17 0.62 -2.86 11.21
N VAL A 18 0.58 -1.53 11.41
CA VAL A 18 0.33 -0.57 10.32
C VAL A 18 1.48 -0.57 9.32
N LEU A 19 2.75 -0.58 9.76
CA LEU A 19 3.90 -0.63 8.87
C LEU A 19 3.93 -1.93 8.05
N VAL A 20 3.66 -3.07 8.67
CA VAL A 20 3.56 -4.36 7.97
C VAL A 20 2.40 -4.34 6.98
N GLY A 21 1.23 -3.85 7.40
CA GLY A 21 0.05 -3.74 6.54
C GLY A 21 0.28 -2.85 5.32
N LEU A 22 0.90 -1.68 5.48
CA LEU A 22 1.26 -0.78 4.38
C LEU A 22 2.33 -1.39 3.46
N GLY A 23 3.27 -2.15 4.02
CA GLY A 23 4.25 -2.91 3.24
C GLY A 23 3.58 -3.93 2.32
N LEU A 24 2.71 -4.78 2.88
CA LEU A 24 1.94 -5.76 2.11
C LEU A 24 1.03 -5.08 1.07
N TYR A 25 0.38 -3.98 1.44
CA TYR A 25 -0.46 -3.19 0.55
C TYR A 25 0.32 -2.62 -0.63
N SER A 26 1.54 -2.14 -0.40
CA SER A 26 2.42 -1.63 -1.47
C SER A 26 2.84 -2.73 -2.43
N VAL A 27 3.13 -3.93 -1.94
CA VAL A 27 3.38 -5.12 -2.77
C VAL A 27 2.14 -5.48 -3.60
N PHE A 28 0.96 -5.44 -3.01
CA PHE A 28 -0.30 -5.67 -3.73
C PHE A 28 -0.52 -4.62 -4.83
N ALA A 29 -0.28 -3.34 -4.54
CA ALA A 29 -0.38 -2.27 -5.53
C ALA A 29 0.61 -2.45 -6.70
N PHE A 30 1.82 -2.96 -6.43
CA PHE A 30 2.76 -3.34 -7.48
C PHE A 30 2.25 -4.49 -8.35
N ILE A 31 1.69 -5.54 -7.72
CA ILE A 31 1.07 -6.66 -8.43
C ILE A 31 -0.05 -6.16 -9.35
N MET A 32 -0.81 -5.15 -8.93
CA MET A 32 -1.90 -4.59 -9.73
C MET A 32 -1.43 -3.98 -11.05
N ILE A 33 -0.24 -3.37 -11.10
CA ILE A 33 0.36 -2.90 -12.36
C ILE A 33 0.50 -4.07 -13.35
N ARG A 34 1.01 -5.21 -12.87
CA ARG A 34 1.16 -6.39 -13.72
C ARG A 34 -0.19 -6.95 -14.17
N GLN A 35 -1.19 -6.95 -13.29
CA GLN A 35 -2.53 -7.44 -13.61
C GLN A 35 -3.23 -6.55 -14.64
N GLU A 36 -3.11 -5.23 -14.54
CA GLU A 36 -3.62 -4.29 -15.55
C GLU A 36 -3.03 -4.60 -16.93
N GLN A 37 -1.71 -4.77 -17.02
CA GLN A 37 -1.04 -5.10 -18.28
C GLN A 37 -1.48 -6.44 -18.87
N LEU A 38 -1.72 -7.45 -18.03
CA LEU A 38 -2.21 -8.76 -18.48
C LEU A 38 -3.66 -8.68 -18.97
N MET A 39 -4.50 -7.88 -18.31
CA MET A 39 -5.89 -7.68 -18.67
C MET A 39 -6.04 -6.88 -19.97
N ALA A 40 -5.24 -5.82 -20.14
CA ALA A 40 -5.21 -4.99 -21.35
C ALA A 40 -4.86 -5.79 -22.61
N ALA A 41 -4.10 -6.89 -22.48
CA ALA A 41 -3.78 -7.77 -23.59
C ALA A 41 -4.94 -8.68 -24.03
N VAL A 42 -6.03 -8.74 -23.26
CA VAL A 42 -7.19 -9.62 -23.50
C VAL A 42 -8.44 -8.81 -23.81
N LEU A 43 -8.64 -7.70 -23.09
CA LEU A 43 -9.83 -6.86 -23.23
C LEU A 43 -9.44 -5.59 -24.00
N GLU A 44 -9.98 -5.43 -25.21
CA GLU A 44 -9.89 -4.15 -25.94
C GLU A 44 -10.84 -3.14 -25.29
N GLU A 45 -10.36 -2.48 -24.23
CA GLU A 45 -11.07 -1.45 -23.51
C GLU A 45 -10.57 -0.07 -23.90
N GLY A 46 -11.47 0.83 -24.34
CA GLY A 46 -11.11 2.22 -24.64
C GLY A 46 -10.57 3.02 -23.44
N PHE A 47 -10.67 2.47 -22.23
CA PHE A 47 -10.21 3.09 -20.98
C PHE A 47 -8.81 2.63 -20.54
N GLU A 48 -8.12 1.75 -21.27
CA GLU A 48 -6.79 1.23 -20.92
C GLU A 48 -5.79 2.32 -20.49
N PRO A 49 -5.61 3.44 -21.21
CA PRO A 49 -4.61 4.45 -20.82
C PRO A 49 -4.92 5.10 -19.47
N ILE A 50 -6.21 5.27 -19.15
CA ILE A 50 -6.66 5.86 -17.88
C ILE A 50 -6.46 4.85 -16.75
N LEU A 51 -6.85 3.58 -16.96
CA LEU A 51 -6.64 2.52 -15.97
C LEU A 51 -5.15 2.31 -15.67
N ARG A 52 -4.29 2.34 -16.69
CA ARG A 52 -2.83 2.28 -16.52
C ARG A 52 -2.31 3.44 -15.69
N LEU A 53 -2.74 4.67 -16.01
CA LEU A 53 -2.33 5.86 -15.25
C LEU A 53 -2.76 5.75 -13.78
N LEU A 54 -4.02 5.40 -13.53
CA LEU A 54 -4.55 5.27 -12.17
C LEU A 54 -3.81 4.18 -11.37
N THR A 55 -3.52 3.04 -11.98
CA THR A 55 -2.80 1.94 -11.33
C THR A 55 -1.37 2.35 -10.95
N VAL A 56 -0.66 3.07 -11.83
CA VAL A 56 0.69 3.59 -11.55
C VAL A 56 0.67 4.67 -10.47
N LEU A 57 -0.26 5.62 -10.54
CA LEU A 57 -0.41 6.67 -9.51
C LEU A 57 -0.78 6.06 -8.16
N HIS A 58 -1.62 5.04 -8.14
CA HIS A 58 -2.01 4.33 -6.93
C HIS A 58 -0.81 3.62 -6.28
N PHE A 59 0.03 2.96 -7.09
CA PHE A 59 1.27 2.37 -6.59
C PHE A 59 2.27 3.43 -6.09
N ALA A 60 2.43 4.54 -6.81
CA ALA A 60 3.28 5.64 -6.33
C ALA A 60 2.77 6.21 -4.99
N ALA A 61 1.46 6.37 -4.84
CA ALA A 61 0.84 6.84 -3.61
C ALA A 61 1.01 5.83 -2.46
N SER A 62 0.89 4.52 -2.69
CA SER A 62 1.09 3.52 -1.64
C SER A 62 2.53 3.50 -1.13
N ILE A 63 3.52 3.59 -2.03
CA ILE A 63 4.93 3.76 -1.66
C ILE A 63 5.16 5.06 -0.90
N GLY A 64 4.58 6.17 -1.35
CA GLY A 64 4.65 7.46 -0.65
C GLY A 64 4.09 7.40 0.77
N LEU A 65 2.94 6.75 0.95
CA LEU A 65 2.32 6.55 2.26
C LEU A 65 3.17 5.62 3.16
N LEU A 66 3.76 4.56 2.60
CA LEU A 66 4.68 3.70 3.36
C LEU A 66 5.92 4.47 3.84
N ILE A 67 6.52 5.29 2.99
CA ILE A 67 7.65 6.14 3.36
C ILE A 67 7.24 7.13 4.44
N LEU A 68 6.10 7.82 4.27
CA LEU A 68 5.59 8.74 5.31
C LEU A 68 5.37 8.01 6.62
N ALA A 69 4.75 6.83 6.60
CA ALA A 69 4.54 6.04 7.81
C ALA A 69 5.87 5.66 8.49
N ILE A 70 6.90 5.25 7.76
CA ILE A 70 8.21 4.96 8.35
C ILE A 70 8.83 6.19 9.03
N LEU A 71 8.58 7.39 8.50
CA LEU A 71 9.18 8.63 9.00
C LEU A 71 8.44 9.21 10.21
N ILE A 72 7.11 9.10 10.26
CA ILE A 72 6.29 9.86 11.23
C ILE A 72 5.40 9.00 12.14
N LEU A 73 5.22 7.70 11.85
CA LEU A 73 4.39 6.81 12.66
C LEU A 73 5.18 6.23 13.83
#